data_AF-A0A7C1F8M3-F1
#
_entry.id   AF-A0A7C1F8M3-F1
#
_cell.length_a   1.000
_cell.length_b   1.000
_cell.length_c   1.000
_cell.angle_alpha   90.00
_cell.angle_beta   90.00
_cell.angle_gamma   90.00
#
_symmetry.space_group_name_H-M   'P 1'
#
loop_
_entity.id
_entity.type
_entity.pdbx_description
1 polymer ?
#
loop_
_entity_poly.entity_id
_entity_poly.type
_entity_poly.pdbx_seq_one_letter_code
_entity_poly.pdbx_strand_id
1 'polypeptide(L)' 'VNGVVRQSGRTRDMVFGVSTLVAFISEVMTLEPGDVILTGTPEGVGQLVPGDVVEVEIGGLGVLRNRVIEA' A
#
# COMPACT_ATOMS: atom_id res chain seq x y z
N VAL A 1 8.57 -9.94 -2.91
CA VAL A 1 8.19 -10.72 -4.11
C VAL A 1 9.07 -11.96 -4.15
N ASN A 2 8.47 -13.16 -4.13
CA ASN A 2 9.18 -14.44 -4.08
C ASN A 2 10.24 -14.49 -2.96
N GLY A 3 9.90 -13.99 -1.76
CA GLY A 3 10.82 -13.88 -0.62
C GLY A 3 11.86 -12.76 -0.72
N VAL A 4 11.99 -12.07 -1.86
CA VAL A 4 12.92 -10.95 -2.04
C VAL A 4 12.24 -9.63 -1.69
N VAL A 5 12.84 -8.87 -0.77
CA VAL A 5 12.40 -7.51 -0.42
C VAL A 5 12.61 -6.60 -1.62
N ARG A 6 11.52 -5.96 -2.08
CA ARG A 6 11.55 -4.98 -3.19
C ARG A 6 11.33 -3.56 -2.71
N GLN A 7 10.51 -3.40 -1.67
CA GLN A 7 10.19 -2.11 -1.05
C GLN A 7 10.36 -2.23 0.46
N SER A 8 10.88 -1.18 1.09
CA SER A 8 11.03 -1.08 2.55
C SER A 8 11.01 0.40 2.94
N GLY A 9 10.10 0.77 3.84
CA GLY A 9 9.96 2.15 4.29
C GLY A 9 9.18 2.24 5.59
N ARG A 10 9.08 3.46 6.15
CA ARG A 10 8.30 3.73 7.36
C ARG A 10 7.23 4.77 7.07
N THR A 11 6.10 4.68 7.77
CA THR A 11 4.99 5.65 7.65
C THR A 11 5.38 7.07 8.05
N ARG A 12 6.42 7.23 8.88
CA ARG A 12 6.97 8.56 9.22
C ARG A 12 7.64 9.27 8.03
N ASP A 13 7.98 8.52 6.97
CA ASP A 13 8.64 9.05 5.78
C ASP A 13 7.61 9.54 4.75
N MET A 14 6.30 9.47 5.05
CA MET A 14 5.23 10.00 4.22
C MET A 14 5.33 11.53 4.10
N VAL A 15 5.19 12.04 2.87
CA VAL A 15 5.20 13.50 2.60
C VAL A 15 4.00 14.19 3.25
N PHE A 16 2.82 13.56 3.22
CA PHE A 16 1.61 14.03 3.87
C PHE A 16 1.11 12.98 4.86
N GLY A 17 0.85 13.38 6.10
CA GLY A 17 0.33 12.49 7.14
C GLY A 17 -1.13 12.08 6.92
N VAL A 18 -1.58 11.07 7.67
CA VAL A 18 -2.94 10.51 7.57
C VAL A 18 -4.02 11.59 7.75
N SER A 19 -3.88 12.47 8.74
CA SER A 19 -4.87 13.54 8.99
C SER A 19 -4.96 14.52 7.82
N THR A 20 -3.83 14.87 7.19
CA THR A 20 -3.78 15.73 6.01
C THR A 20 -4.48 15.07 4.81
N LEU A 21 -4.24 13.77 4.59
CA LEU A 21 -4.87 13.02 3.51
C LEU A 21 -6.39 12.96 3.69
N VAL A 22 -6.87 12.63 4.90
CA VAL A 22 -8.31 12.56 5.18
C VAL A 22 -8.98 13.92 4.95
N ALA A 23 -8.39 15.00 5.48
CA ALA A 23 -8.94 16.35 5.31
C ALA A 23 -9.02 16.74 3.83
N PHE A 24 -7.90 16.63 3.10
CA PHE A 24 -7.83 17.01 1.69
C PHE A 24 -8.81 16.21 0.82
N ILE A 25 -8.89 14.89 1.00
CA ILE A 25 -9.79 14.05 0.21
C ILE A 25 -11.25 14.39 0.52
N SER A 26 -11.58 14.62 1.80
CA SER A 26 -12.96 14.95 2.22
C SER A 26 -13.46 16.30 1.72
N GLU A 27 -12.56 17.23 1.36
CA GLU A 27 -12.92 18.50 0.70
C GLU A 27 -13.30 18.30 -0.77
N VAL A 28 -12.78 17.26 -1.41
CA VAL A 28 -13.02 16.96 -2.84
C VAL A 28 -14.21 16.03 -3.02
N MET A 29 -14.40 15.05 -2.13
CA MET A 29 -15.51 14.09 -2.19
C MET A 29 -15.95 13.68 -0.78
N THR A 30 -17.23 13.33 -0.62
CA THR A 30 -17.74 12.75 0.62
C THR A 30 -17.11 11.38 0.87
N LEU A 31 -16.65 11.15 2.10
CA LEU A 31 -16.17 9.85 2.56
C LEU A 31 -17.29 9.14 3.33
N GLU A 32 -17.57 7.91 2.96
CA GLU A 32 -18.61 7.07 3.56
C GLU A 32 -18.02 5.99 4.48
N PRO A 33 -18.81 5.47 5.44
CA PRO A 33 -18.37 4.35 6.26
C PRO A 33 -17.98 3.12 5.42
N GLY A 34 -16.73 2.69 5.54
CA GLY A 34 -16.17 1.57 4.79
C GLY A 34 -15.23 1.97 3.64
N ASP A 35 -15.15 3.27 3.31
CA ASP A 35 -14.20 3.76 2.32
C ASP A 35 -12.74 3.53 2.75
N VAL A 36 -11.89 3.22 1.76
CA VAL A 36 -10.47 2.92 1.97
C VAL A 36 -9.61 3.93 1.23
N ILE A 37 -8.73 4.61 1.97
CA ILE A 37 -7.74 5.53 1.42
C ILE A 37 -6.38 4.82 1.35
N LEU A 38 -5.81 4.73 0.15
CA LEU A 38 -4.44 4.26 -0.04
C LEU A 38 -3.47 5.43 0.11
N THR A 39 -2.62 5.38 1.13
CA THR A 39 -1.81 6.54 1.56
C THR A 39 -0.47 6.69 0.83
N GLY A 40 -0.28 5.96 -0.26
CA GLY A 40 0.96 5.93 -1.04
C GLY A 40 1.82 4.67 -0.81
N THR A 41 2.99 4.66 -1.45
CA THR A 41 3.94 3.53 -1.43
C THR A 41 5.37 4.06 -1.32
N PRO A 42 6.28 3.40 -0.61
CA PRO A 42 7.70 3.73 -0.64
C PRO A 42 8.32 3.43 -2.01
N GLU A 43 9.59 3.81 -2.18
CA GLU A 43 10.35 3.51 -3.40
C GLU A 43 10.58 1.99 -3.59
N GLY A 44 10.94 1.60 -4.82
CA GLY A 44 11.19 0.21 -5.19
C GLY A 44 10.01 -0.50 -5.87
N VAL A 45 9.06 0.27 -6.42
CA VAL A 45 8.01 -0.27 -7.31
C VAL A 45 8.66 -0.96 -8.51
N GLY A 46 8.14 -2.12 -8.88
CA GLY A 46 8.66 -2.91 -9.99
C GLY A 46 7.59 -3.81 -10.60
N GLN A 47 7.91 -4.39 -11.75
CA GLN A 47 7.01 -5.30 -12.45
C GLN A 47 6.81 -6.61 -11.69
N LEU A 48 5.60 -7.16 -11.86
CA LEU A 48 5.21 -8.49 -11.41
C LEU A 48 4.82 -9.31 -12.64
N VAL A 49 5.11 -10.60 -12.62
CA VAL A 49 4.80 -11.52 -13.72
C VAL A 49 3.99 -12.72 -13.22
N PRO A 50 3.22 -13.40 -14.10
CA PRO A 50 2.50 -14.61 -13.73
C PRO A 50 3.42 -15.63 -13.04
N GLY A 51 2.93 -16.23 -11.96
CA GLY A 51 3.69 -17.16 -11.12
C GLY A 51 4.31 -16.51 -9.87
N ASP A 52 4.45 -15.17 -9.84
CA ASP A 52 4.97 -14.47 -8.67
C ASP A 52 4.04 -14.60 -7.45
N VAL A 53 4.67 -14.62 -6.28
CA VAL A 53 4.01 -14.42 -4.98
C VAL A 53 4.43 -13.08 -4.41
N VAL A 54 3.46 -12.22 -4.13
CA VAL A 54 3.65 -10.91 -3.55
C VAL A 54 3.19 -10.93 -2.10
N GLU A 55 4.05 -10.44 -1.22
CA GLU A 55 3.79 -10.28 0.21
C GLU A 55 4.03 -8.81 0.56
N VAL A 56 3.07 -8.20 1.25
CA VAL A 56 3.16 -6.86 1.81
C VAL A 56 3.00 -6.98 3.32
N GLU A 57 3.98 -6.51 4.07
CA GLU A 57 4.00 -6.60 5.53
C GLU A 57 3.96 -5.20 6.16
N ILE A 58 3.11 -5.04 7.17
CA ILE A 58 3.09 -3.85 8.03
C ILE A 58 3.23 -4.32 9.48
N GLY A 59 4.27 -3.81 10.15
CA GLY A 59 4.52 -4.11 11.56
C GLY A 59 3.32 -3.74 12.44
N GLY A 60 2.85 -4.71 13.23
CA GLY A 60 1.67 -4.54 14.09
C GLY A 60 0.32 -4.81 13.42
N LEU A 61 0.28 -5.04 12.09
CA LEU A 61 -0.94 -5.41 11.37
C LEU A 61 -0.87 -6.84 10.81
N GLY A 62 0.20 -7.19 10.11
CA GLY A 62 0.40 -8.52 9.55
C GLY A 62 0.88 -8.51 8.09
N VAL A 63 0.73 -9.66 7.43
CA VAL A 63 1.18 -9.90 6.06
C VAL A 63 -0.02 -10.15 5.15
N LEU A 64 -0.13 -9.36 4.07
CA LEU A 64 -1.05 -9.60 2.96
C LEU A 64 -0.31 -10.34 1.83
N ARG A 65 -0.76 -11.56 1.51
CA ARG A 65 -0.13 -12.43 0.50
C ARG A 65 -1.06 -12.69 -0.67
N ASN A 66 -0.57 -12.45 -1.89
CA ASN A 66 -1.31 -12.69 -3.14
C ASN A 66 -0.42 -13.43 -4.15
N ARG A 67 -1.03 -14.27 -5.00
CA ARG A 67 -0.37 -14.91 -6.14
C ARG A 67 -0.77 -14.21 -7.42
N VAL A 68 0.19 -13.91 -8.27
CA VAL A 68 -0.03 -13.35 -9.61
C VAL A 68 -0.31 -14.50 -10.57
N ILE A 69 -1.43 -14.41 -11.28
CA ILE A 69 -1.86 -15.38 -12.29
C ILE A 69 -2.15 -14.64 -13.60
N GLU A 70 -2.20 -15.38 -14.71
CA GLU A 70 -2.75 -14.83 -15.96
C GLU A 70 -4.23 -14.50 -15.79
N ALA A 71 -4.69 -13.46 -16.50
CA ALA A 71 -6.07 -12.96 -16.43
C ALA A 71 -7.06 -13.88 -17.14
#